data_AF-A0AA38FNF2-F1
#
_entry.id   AF-A0AA38FNF2-F1
#
_cell.length_a   1.000
_cell.length_b   1.000
_cell.length_c   1.000
_cell.angle_alpha   90.00
_cell.angle_beta   90.00
_cell.angle_gamma   90.00
#
_symmetry.space_group_name_H-M   'P 1'
#
loop_
_entity.id
_entity.type
_entity.pdbx_description
1 polymer ?
#
loop_
_entity_poly.entity_id
_entity_poly.type
_entity_poly.pdbx_seq_one_letter_code
_entity_poly.pdbx_strand_id
1 'polypeptide(L)' 'VHKWDKRIHATLWAYRETSKSTTGYSPFHLDYGIDLVLPMEFDIHNVRVMKKERMDESDSVKE' A
#
# COMPACT_ATOMS: atom_id res chain seq x y z
N VAL A 1 -7.44 32.10 11.17
CA VAL A 1 -6.32 31.57 10.35
C VAL A 1 -6.50 30.07 10.22
N HIS A 2 -6.78 29.55 9.03
CA HIS A 2 -6.95 28.11 8.82
C HIS A 2 -5.61 27.39 8.94
N LYS A 3 -5.57 26.28 9.67
CA LYS A 3 -4.38 25.44 9.90
C LYS A 3 -4.06 24.55 8.69
N TRP A 4 -3.95 25.15 7.50
CA TRP A 4 -3.71 24.43 6.25
C TRP A 4 -2.32 23.79 6.20
N ASP A 5 -1.34 24.47 6.81
CA ASP A 5 0.02 23.98 7.08
C ASP A 5 0.02 22.58 7.72
N LYS A 6 -0.93 22.30 8.63
CA LYS A 6 -1.03 21.01 9.30
C LYS A 6 -1.75 19.94 8.49
N ARG A 7 -2.48 20.33 7.44
CA ARG A 7 -3.35 19.43 6.65
C ARG A 7 -2.77 19.11 5.27
N ILE A 8 -1.87 19.95 4.74
CA ILE A 8 -1.31 19.82 3.40
C ILE A 8 -0.75 18.42 3.13
N HIS A 9 0.01 17.85 4.06
CA HIS A 9 0.60 16.52 3.90
C HIS A 9 -0.45 15.42 3.80
N ALA A 10 -1.45 15.43 4.68
CA ALA A 10 -2.54 14.46 4.66
C ALA A 10 -3.41 14.60 3.41
N THR A 11 -3.71 15.84 2.99
CA THR A 11 -4.48 16.11 1.77
C THR A 11 -3.74 15.64 0.52
N LEU A 12 -2.43 15.90 0.44
CA LEU A 12 -1.61 15.43 -0.67
C LEU A 12 -1.54 13.90 -0.73
N TRP A 13 -1.42 13.26 0.44
CA TRP A 13 -1.43 11.80 0.54
C TRP A 13 -2.74 11.20 0.02
N ALA A 14 -3.88 11.67 0.55
CA ALA A 14 -5.20 11.21 0.10
C ALA A 14 -5.41 11.46 -1.40
N TYR A 15 -4.92 12.60 -1.93
CA TYR A 15 -5.02 12.89 -3.36
C TYR A 15 -4.26 11.88 -4.23
N ARG A 16 -3.09 11.43 -3.80
CA ARG A 16 -2.24 10.46 -4.51
C ARG A 16 -2.81 9.04 -4.48
N GLU A 17 -3.51 8.68 -3.42
CA GLU A 17 -4.15 7.37 -3.24
C GLU A 17 -5.47 7.28 -4.02
N THR A 18 -6.25 8.36 -4.04
CA THR A 18 -7.60 8.32 -4.60
C THR A 18 -7.58 8.22 -6.13
N SER A 19 -8.22 7.19 -6.67
CA SER A 19 -8.44 7.01 -8.11
C SER A 19 -9.22 8.20 -8.70
N LYS A 20 -8.82 8.64 -9.89
CA LYS A 20 -9.51 9.73 -10.59
C LYS A 20 -10.58 9.16 -11.50
N SER A 21 -11.74 9.81 -11.56
CA SER A 21 -12.85 9.39 -12.41
C SER A 21 -12.50 9.42 -13.91
N THR A 22 -11.56 10.28 -14.32
CA THR A 22 -11.15 10.44 -15.71
C THR A 22 -10.25 9.31 -16.21
N THR A 23 -9.34 8.81 -15.37
CA THR A 23 -8.37 7.76 -15.75
C THR A 23 -8.71 6.41 -15.15
N GLY A 24 -9.53 6.35 -14.10
CA GLY A 24 -9.78 5.15 -13.30
C GLY A 24 -8.63 4.79 -12.34
N TYR A 25 -7.47 5.45 -12.46
CA TYR A 25 -6.26 5.14 -11.71
C TYR A 25 -5.90 6.24 -10.71
N SER A 26 -5.17 5.87 -9.66
CA SER A 26 -4.61 6.84 -8.72
C SER A 26 -3.44 7.59 -9.37
N PRO A 27 -3.18 8.86 -9.00
CA PRO A 27 -2.01 9.58 -9.48
C PRO A 27 -0.69 8.84 -9.19
N PHE A 28 -0.63 8.11 -8.07
CA PHE A 28 0.54 7.28 -7.74
C PHE A 28 0.75 6.16 -8.77
N HIS A 29 -0.32 5.46 -9.15
CA HIS A 29 -0.25 4.40 -10.15
C HIS A 29 0.23 4.93 -11.51
N LEU A 30 -0.16 6.15 -11.89
CA LEU A 30 0.28 6.74 -13.16
C LEU A 30 1.76 7.17 -13.16
N ASP A 31 2.32 7.52 -12.00
CA ASP A 31 3.71 7.99 -11.87
C ASP A 31 4.70 6.82 -11.73
N TYR A 32 4.32 5.78 -10.97
CA TYR A 32 5.19 4.64 -10.66
C TYR A 32 4.82 3.34 -11.39
N GLY A 33 3.66 3.28 -12.06
CA GLY A 33 3.19 2.10 -12.77
C GLY A 33 2.77 0.93 -11.86
N ILE A 34 2.62 1.17 -10.56
CA ILE A 34 2.23 0.17 -9.56
C ILE A 34 1.11 0.69 -8.67
N ASP A 35 0.26 -0.21 -8.20
CA ASP A 35 -0.73 0.15 -7.19
C ASP A 35 -0.05 0.48 -5.86
N LEU A 36 -0.56 1.52 -5.20
CA LEU A 36 -0.09 1.92 -3.89
C LEU A 36 -0.46 0.84 -2.88
N VAL A 37 0.53 0.18 -2.29
CA VAL A 37 0.33 -0.66 -1.10
C VAL A 37 0.52 0.23 0.12
N LEU A 38 -0.54 0.45 0.90
CA LEU A 38 -0.44 1.26 2.10
C LEU A 38 0.50 0.61 3.12
N PRO A 39 1.22 1.38 3.96
CA PRO A 39 2.08 0.79 4.99
C PRO A 39 1.36 -0.23 5.88
N MET A 40 0.09 0.01 6.23
CA MET A 40 -0.71 -0.95 7.01
C MET A 40 -1.01 -2.24 6.25
N GLU A 41 -1.23 -2.15 4.94
CA GLU A 41 -1.45 -3.32 4.08
C GLU A 41 -0.14 -4.06 3.83
N PHE A 42 0.97 -3.34 3.74
CA PHE A 42 2.32 -3.88 3.60
C PHE A 42 2.69 -4.73 4.80
N ASP A 43 2.46 -4.25 6.02
CA ASP A 43 2.70 -5.03 7.25
C ASP A 43 1.86 -6.30 7.29
N ILE A 44 0.58 -6.20 6.98
CA ILE A 44 -0.32 -7.37 6.92
C ILE A 44 0.12 -8.35 5.83
N HIS A 45 0.51 -7.83 4.67
CA HIS A 45 1.00 -8.63 3.54
C HIS A 45 2.27 -9.38 3.92
N ASN A 46 3.26 -8.70 4.49
CA ASN A 46 4.50 -9.31 4.94
C ASN A 46 4.26 -10.39 5.98
N VAL A 47 3.40 -10.14 6.98
CA VAL A 47 3.05 -11.16 7.98
C VAL A 47 2.44 -12.39 7.33
N ARG A 48 1.57 -12.23 6.33
CA ARG A 48 0.99 -13.35 5.59
C ARG A 48 2.04 -14.11 4.78
N VAL A 49 2.92 -13.39 4.08
CA VAL A 49 4.00 -13.99 3.28
C VAL A 49 4.96 -14.77 4.18
N MET A 50 5.45 -14.17 5.28
CA MET A 50 6.33 -14.84 6.24
C MET A 50 5.67 -16.08 6.88
N LYS A 51 4.37 -16.02 7.15
CA LYS A 51 3.65 -17.17 7.69
C LYS A 51 3.57 -18.30 6.67
N LYS A 52 3.35 -17.98 5.39
CA LYS A 52 3.32 -18.95 4.30
C LYS A 52 4.69 -19.59 4.08
N GLU A 53 5.75 -18.80 4.02
CA GLU A 53 7.13 -19.32 3.86
C GLU A 53 7.50 -20.28 4.99
N ARG A 54 7.15 -19.95 6.25
CA ARG A 54 7.37 -20.85 7.40
C ARG A 54 6.57 -22.15 7.30
N MET A 55 5.36 -22.12 6.74
CA MET A 55 4.54 -23.31 6.54
C MET A 55 5.14 -24.19 5.44
N ASP A 56 5.47 -23.60 4.30
CA ASP A 56 6.09 -24.28 3.16
C ASP A 56 7.44 -24.94 3.58
N GLU A 57 8.25 -24.26 4.39
CA GLU A 57 9.49 -24.82 4.96
C GLU A 57 9.20 -26.00 5.91
N SER A 58 8.19 -25.88 6.78
CA SER A 58 7.82 -26.96 7.71
C SER A 58 7.26 -28.21 7.05
N ASP A 59 6.72 -28.08 5.83
CA ASP A 59 6.24 -29.20 5.02
C ASP A 59 7.37 -29.85 4.23
N SER A 60 8.35 -29.07 3.75
CA SER A 60 9.55 -29.59 3.08
C SER A 60 10.53 -30.35 3.99
N VAL A 61 10.51 -30.10 5.30
CA VAL A 61 11.35 -30.82 6.29
C VAL A 61 10.76 -32.19 6.69
N LYS A 62 9.50 -32.46 6.32
CA LYS A 62 8.80 -33.71 6.66
C LYS A 62 8.86 -34.77 5.56
N GLU A 63 9.53 -34.48 4.45
CA GLU A 63 9.82 -35.41 3.35
C GLU A 63 11.28 -35.90 3.43
#